data_AF-A0A2V3JLF3-F1
#
_entry.id   AF-A0A2V3JLF3-F1
#
_cell.length_a   1.000
_cell.length_b   1.000
_cell.length_c   1.000
_cell.angle_alpha   90.00
_cell.angle_beta   90.00
_cell.angle_gamma   90.00
#
_symmetry.space_group_name_H-M   'P 1'
#
loop_
_entity.id
_entity.type
_entity.pdbx_description
1 polymer ?
#
loop_
_entity_poly.entity_id
_entity_poly.type
_entity_poly.pdbx_seq_one_letter_code
_entity_poly.pdbx_strand_id
1 'polypeptide(L)'
;MEIRGIVTTTVLILALIAISTASASADCWVANTSWDAPDVGIMAVPAFADLDGDGDYDLLIGEVSGVSHGYENTGSACSPAWTANTSWDAPAAGAYAAPAFADLDGDGDYDLLIGDYGGVSYGYENVCPCTPPDTTPPVITITTPVPYGLYTVGMTLNFSATDDESGVDTVVGNLTNTSEVSQNVDSGFAPAVGVYTLVVTATDNASNTNVSDPVFFVVYDPNGGHATGGGWFYPDENSTLPDGKANFGFTARYKDGSSTGKLNFQYKDAGIHLKSTSIDWLTISAVSAQFQGTGTINGDGLYTFRVKAKDNGEPGAGTDHFDIKIWNGTDTEADPYHKAKNTISGGNIQIQTNWGGRVE
;
A
#
# COMPACT_ATOMS: atom_id res chain seq x y z
N MET A 1 58.16 -9.94 -28.59
CA MET A 1 58.14 -8.56 -28.09
C MET A 1 56.78 -7.99 -28.41
N GLU A 2 55.85 -8.12 -27.47
CA GLU A 2 54.61 -7.35 -27.43
C GLU A 2 54.09 -7.46 -26.00
N ILE A 3 53.96 -6.32 -25.33
CA ILE A 3 53.73 -6.20 -23.90
C ILE A 3 52.23 -5.98 -23.68
N ARG A 4 51.59 -6.89 -22.94
CA ARG A 4 50.22 -6.71 -22.43
C ARG A 4 50.27 -5.82 -21.18
N GLY A 5 49.75 -4.60 -21.28
CA GLY A 5 49.51 -3.71 -20.15
C GLY A 5 48.05 -3.77 -19.72
N ILE A 6 47.82 -4.09 -18.45
CA ILE A 6 46.51 -4.12 -17.79
C ILE A 6 46.03 -2.66 -17.61
N VAL A 7 44.83 -2.34 -18.10
CA VAL A 7 44.17 -1.06 -17.85
C VAL A 7 43.34 -1.19 -16.57
N THR A 8 43.78 -0.52 -15.51
CA THR A 8 42.96 -0.23 -14.33
C THR A 8 42.29 1.13 -14.58
N THR A 9 40.96 1.12 -14.68
CA THR A 9 40.17 2.34 -14.88
C THR A 9 40.00 3.04 -13.54
N THR A 10 40.87 3.99 -13.24
CA THR A 10 40.64 4.97 -12.16
C THR A 10 39.58 5.95 -12.63
N VAL A 11 38.39 5.91 -12.04
CA VAL A 11 37.36 6.95 -12.25
C VAL A 11 37.79 8.17 -11.44
N LEU A 12 38.32 9.18 -12.13
CA LEU A 12 38.53 10.51 -11.56
C LEU A 12 37.17 11.20 -11.47
N ILE A 13 36.55 11.23 -10.29
CA ILE A 13 35.41 12.10 -10.05
C ILE A 13 35.98 13.51 -9.90
N LEU A 14 35.88 14.32 -10.96
CA LEU A 14 36.07 15.76 -10.87
C LEU A 14 34.88 16.32 -10.07
N ALA A 15 35.06 16.53 -8.77
CA ALA A 15 34.15 17.37 -8.01
C ALA A 15 34.33 18.81 -8.50
N LEU A 16 33.47 19.25 -9.41
CA LEU A 16 33.33 20.66 -9.72
C LEU A 16 32.73 21.32 -8.49
N ILE A 17 33.59 21.83 -7.60
CA ILE A 17 33.14 22.75 -6.54
C ILE A 17 32.68 24.00 -7.28
N ALA A 18 31.38 24.10 -7.54
CA ALA A 18 30.75 25.38 -7.76
C ALA A 18 30.91 26.15 -6.44
N ILE A 19 31.98 26.95 -6.35
CA ILE A 19 32.01 28.04 -5.38
C ILE A 19 30.93 28.99 -5.90
N SER A 20 29.70 28.84 -5.39
CA SER A 20 28.77 29.95 -5.43
C SER A 20 29.38 31.00 -4.53
N THR A 21 30.15 31.91 -5.12
CA THR A 21 30.18 33.26 -4.59
C THR A 21 28.77 33.79 -4.81
N ALA A 22 27.85 33.45 -3.92
CA ALA A 22 26.68 34.26 -3.69
C ALA A 22 27.24 35.59 -3.22
N SER A 23 27.54 36.47 -4.19
CA SER A 23 27.52 37.89 -3.90
C SER A 23 26.12 38.11 -3.36
N ALA A 24 26.00 38.37 -2.05
CA ALA A 24 24.76 38.86 -1.49
C ALA A 24 24.40 40.08 -2.35
N SER A 25 23.41 39.87 -3.23
CA SER A 25 22.87 40.91 -4.07
C SER A 25 22.32 41.93 -3.09
N ALA A 26 22.85 43.15 -3.15
CA ALA A 26 22.18 44.28 -2.54
C ALA A 26 20.72 44.28 -3.04
N ASP A 27 19.80 44.27 -2.10
CA ASP A 27 18.33 44.26 -2.24
C ASP A 27 17.69 42.91 -2.60
N CYS A 28 17.69 41.97 -1.63
CA CYS A 28 16.81 40.79 -1.62
C CYS A 28 15.41 41.05 -1.01
N TRP A 29 15.10 42.30 -0.68
CA TRP A 29 13.82 42.70 -0.08
C TRP A 29 12.95 43.35 -1.15
N VAL A 30 11.92 42.62 -1.60
CA VAL A 30 10.87 43.16 -2.48
C VAL A 30 9.64 43.41 -1.62
N ALA A 31 9.11 44.64 -1.64
CA ALA A 31 7.88 44.96 -0.93
C ALA A 31 6.73 44.08 -1.45
N ASN A 32 6.10 43.35 -0.55
CA ASN A 32 4.87 42.61 -0.84
C ASN A 32 3.76 43.13 0.08
N THR A 33 3.02 44.12 -0.43
CA THR A 33 1.96 44.79 0.33
C THR A 33 0.79 43.85 0.69
N SER A 34 0.71 42.66 0.09
CA SER A 34 -0.30 41.66 0.48
C SER A 34 0.00 41.03 1.84
N TRP A 35 1.23 41.18 2.35
CA TRP A 35 1.66 40.66 3.65
C TRP A 35 1.70 41.75 4.74
N ASP A 36 1.40 43.00 4.40
CA ASP A 36 1.42 44.12 5.34
C ASP A 36 0.53 43.80 6.56
N ALA A 37 1.10 43.97 7.75
CA ALA A 37 0.39 43.74 8.99
C ALA A 37 -0.72 44.80 9.20
N PRO A 38 -1.82 44.45 9.88
CA PRO A 38 -2.85 45.42 10.24
C PRO A 38 -2.30 46.58 11.09
N ASP A 39 -2.87 47.78 10.90
CA ASP A 39 -2.52 48.96 11.70
C ASP A 39 -3.12 48.86 13.11
N VAL A 40 -2.26 48.71 14.10
CA VAL A 40 -2.62 48.64 15.53
C VAL A 40 -2.31 49.92 16.29
N GLY A 41 -1.87 50.98 15.60
CA GLY A 41 -1.49 52.25 16.20
C GLY A 41 0.03 52.48 16.26
N ILE A 42 0.46 53.27 17.25
CA ILE A 42 1.84 53.78 17.29
C ILE A 42 2.78 52.81 18.01
N MET A 43 4.03 52.77 17.52
CA MET A 43 5.09 51.90 18.05
C MET A 43 4.74 50.41 17.97
N ALA A 44 4.17 49.98 16.82
CA ALA A 44 3.87 48.58 16.55
C ALA A 44 5.11 47.69 16.64
N VAL A 45 5.01 46.58 17.38
CA VAL A 45 6.06 45.56 17.54
C VAL A 45 5.50 44.19 17.14
N PRO A 46 5.69 43.73 15.89
CA PRO A 46 5.21 42.42 15.44
C PRO A 46 6.10 41.28 15.95
N ALA A 47 5.46 40.17 16.34
CA ALA A 47 6.08 38.90 16.69
C ALA A 47 5.28 37.74 16.06
N PHE A 48 5.97 36.69 15.62
CA PHE A 48 5.36 35.54 14.97
C PHE A 48 5.52 34.27 15.82
N ALA A 49 4.49 33.43 15.83
CA ALA A 49 4.47 32.07 16.38
C ALA A 49 3.33 31.30 15.73
N ASP A 50 3.41 29.97 15.69
CA ASP A 50 2.30 29.11 15.28
C ASP A 50 1.41 28.92 16.52
N LEU A 51 0.31 29.67 16.61
CA LEU A 51 -0.50 29.78 17.84
C LEU A 51 -1.66 28.78 17.87
N ASP A 52 -2.06 28.22 16.72
CA ASP A 52 -3.08 27.16 16.64
C ASP A 52 -2.55 25.79 16.20
N GLY A 53 -1.27 25.68 15.87
CA GLY A 53 -0.58 24.44 15.55
C GLY A 53 -0.86 23.94 14.13
N ASP A 54 -1.32 24.80 13.21
CA ASP A 54 -1.68 24.41 11.85
C ASP A 54 -0.47 24.35 10.89
N GLY A 55 0.72 24.72 11.39
CA GLY A 55 1.98 24.68 10.65
C GLY A 55 2.30 25.94 9.87
N ASP A 56 1.54 27.02 10.07
CA ASP A 56 1.89 28.35 9.60
C ASP A 56 2.05 29.36 10.76
N TYR A 57 2.60 30.55 10.46
CA TYR A 57 2.91 31.53 11.52
C TYR A 57 1.83 32.60 11.63
N ASP A 58 1.25 32.69 12.82
CA ASP A 58 0.37 33.74 13.28
C ASP A 58 1.13 34.97 13.77
N LEU A 59 0.39 36.06 13.98
CA LEU A 59 0.95 37.37 14.28
C LEU A 59 0.38 37.94 15.58
N LEU A 60 1.27 38.35 16.47
CA LEU A 60 0.96 39.17 17.64
C LEU A 60 1.66 40.53 17.52
N ILE A 61 0.93 41.64 17.63
CA ILE A 61 1.50 42.99 17.48
C ILE A 61 1.31 43.79 18.76
N GLY A 62 2.41 44.09 19.44
CA GLY A 62 2.43 44.99 20.60
C GLY A 62 2.29 46.46 20.19
N GLU A 63 1.65 47.27 21.05
CA GLU A 63 1.51 48.72 20.84
C GLU A 63 1.80 49.56 22.09
N VAL A 64 1.80 50.89 21.95
CA VAL A 64 2.26 51.83 22.99
C VAL A 64 1.48 51.71 24.31
N SER A 65 0.19 51.35 24.25
CA SER A 65 -0.65 51.22 25.44
C SER A 65 -0.30 50.02 26.31
N GLY A 66 0.57 49.13 25.83
CA GLY A 66 0.94 47.89 26.49
C GLY A 66 0.08 46.70 26.12
N VAL A 67 -0.87 46.85 25.20
CA VAL A 67 -1.68 45.76 24.65
C VAL A 67 -0.95 45.13 23.47
N SER A 68 -1.11 43.81 23.29
CA SER A 68 -0.70 43.10 22.08
C SER A 68 -1.92 42.49 21.39
N HIS A 69 -2.07 42.75 20.09
CA HIS A 69 -3.21 42.31 19.28
C HIS A 69 -2.90 41.06 18.47
N GLY A 70 -3.76 40.06 18.56
CA GLY A 70 -3.60 38.77 17.88
C GLY A 70 -4.28 38.70 16.51
N TYR A 71 -3.61 38.05 15.56
CA TYR A 71 -4.08 37.84 14.20
C TYR A 71 -3.74 36.42 13.73
N GLU A 72 -4.77 35.69 13.33
CA GLU A 72 -4.67 34.39 12.66
C GLU A 72 -4.24 34.57 11.21
N ASN A 73 -3.28 33.75 10.79
CA ASN A 73 -2.97 33.61 9.38
C ASN A 73 -3.95 32.63 8.70
N THR A 74 -5.09 33.16 8.30
CA THR A 74 -6.10 32.40 7.52
C THR A 74 -5.70 32.09 6.07
N GLY A 75 -4.45 32.35 5.70
CA GLY A 75 -3.89 32.20 4.36
C GLY A 75 -3.13 30.89 4.21
N SER A 76 -1.81 31.01 4.10
CA SER A 76 -0.89 29.88 4.05
C SER A 76 0.49 30.35 4.49
N ALA A 77 1.36 29.41 4.91
CA ALA A 77 2.75 29.69 5.25
C ALA A 77 3.55 30.50 4.20
N CYS A 78 3.19 30.43 2.91
CA CYS A 78 3.88 31.16 1.84
C CYS A 78 3.13 32.43 1.38
N SER A 79 1.94 32.70 1.90
CA SER A 79 1.10 33.83 1.50
C SER A 79 0.11 34.17 2.61
N PRO A 80 0.55 34.88 3.67
CA PRO A 80 -0.27 35.12 4.83
C PRO A 80 -1.48 36.01 4.55
N ALA A 81 -2.56 35.79 5.30
CA ALA A 81 -3.75 36.62 5.30
C ALA A 81 -4.26 36.84 6.73
N TRP A 82 -4.09 38.07 7.24
CA TRP A 82 -4.34 38.40 8.64
C TRP A 82 -5.82 38.60 8.96
N THR A 83 -6.37 37.73 9.82
CA THR A 83 -7.70 37.88 10.41
C THR A 83 -7.57 38.14 11.90
N ALA A 84 -8.18 39.22 12.40
CA ALA A 84 -8.09 39.55 13.83
C ALA A 84 -8.69 38.44 14.70
N ASN A 85 -7.92 37.94 15.66
CA ASN A 85 -8.35 36.93 16.61
C ASN A 85 -8.18 37.46 18.04
N THR A 86 -9.23 38.10 18.56
CA THR A 86 -9.19 38.76 19.87
C THR A 86 -9.02 37.80 21.06
N SER A 87 -9.19 36.48 20.88
CA SER A 87 -8.88 35.53 21.95
C SER A 87 -7.38 35.34 22.16
N TRP A 88 -6.55 35.79 21.22
CA TRP A 88 -5.08 35.79 21.34
C TRP A 88 -4.52 37.14 21.80
N ASP A 89 -5.39 38.14 22.03
CA ASP A 89 -4.95 39.41 22.58
C ASP A 89 -4.30 39.18 23.96
N ALA A 90 -3.08 39.67 24.13
CA ALA A 90 -2.36 39.50 25.38
C ALA A 90 -2.82 40.53 26.43
N PRO A 91 -2.78 40.19 27.73
CA PRO A 91 -3.04 41.14 28.80
C PRO A 91 -2.11 42.35 28.71
N ALA A 92 -2.63 43.52 29.08
CA ALA A 92 -1.84 44.75 29.06
C ALA A 92 -0.62 44.65 30.00
N ALA A 93 0.58 44.76 29.43
CA ALA A 93 1.86 44.64 30.11
C ALA A 93 2.62 45.97 30.04
N GLY A 94 2.40 46.84 31.04
CA GLY A 94 3.08 48.13 31.12
C GLY A 94 2.76 49.05 29.93
N ALA A 95 3.74 49.81 29.45
CA ALA A 95 3.65 50.60 28.22
C ALA A 95 4.69 50.09 27.23
N TYR A 96 4.41 50.24 25.93
CA TYR A 96 5.26 49.77 24.82
C TYR A 96 5.46 48.25 24.86
N ALA A 97 4.37 47.50 24.63
CA ALA A 97 4.44 46.04 24.62
C ALA A 97 5.40 45.56 23.52
N ALA A 98 6.37 44.73 23.91
CA ALA A 98 7.29 44.06 23.01
C ALA A 98 7.17 42.54 23.19
N PRO A 99 6.23 41.88 22.48
CA PRO A 99 6.02 40.44 22.59
C PRO A 99 7.19 39.65 21.97
N ALA A 100 7.47 38.49 22.53
CA ALA A 100 8.38 37.49 22.00
C ALA A 100 7.89 36.09 22.41
N PHE A 101 8.09 35.11 21.55
CA PHE A 101 7.64 33.74 21.76
C PHE A 101 8.81 32.76 21.90
N ALA A 102 8.67 31.79 22.78
CA ALA A 102 9.54 30.63 22.91
C ALA A 102 8.85 29.54 23.73
N ASP A 103 9.10 28.28 23.44
CA ASP A 103 8.78 27.18 24.36
C ASP A 103 9.72 27.27 25.58
N LEU A 104 9.23 27.76 26.73
CA LEU A 104 10.04 28.03 27.92
C LEU A 104 10.07 26.85 28.91
N ASP A 105 9.10 25.95 28.85
CA ASP A 105 8.99 24.82 29.77
C ASP A 105 9.19 23.43 29.12
N GLY A 106 9.24 23.38 27.79
CA GLY A 106 9.54 22.21 26.98
C GLY A 106 8.34 21.33 26.68
N ASP A 107 7.11 21.85 26.78
CA ASP A 107 5.89 21.07 26.54
C ASP A 107 5.49 21.00 25.05
N GLY A 108 6.05 21.87 24.22
CA GLY A 108 5.89 21.85 22.77
C GLY A 108 4.95 22.92 22.22
N ASP A 109 4.45 23.83 23.05
CA ASP A 109 3.77 25.04 22.60
C ASP A 109 4.64 26.31 22.79
N TYR A 110 4.19 27.45 22.25
CA TYR A 110 4.91 28.72 22.39
C TYR A 110 4.39 29.54 23.59
N ASP A 111 5.24 29.76 24.58
CA ASP A 111 4.99 30.73 25.65
C ASP A 111 5.27 32.17 25.21
N LEU A 112 4.64 33.12 25.89
CA LEU A 112 4.75 34.55 25.59
C LEU A 112 5.55 35.30 26.66
N LEU A 113 6.56 36.06 26.23
CA LEU A 113 7.25 37.06 27.04
C LEU A 113 6.97 38.47 26.49
N ILE A 114 6.46 39.37 27.33
CA ILE A 114 6.19 40.77 26.94
C ILE A 114 7.11 41.69 27.72
N GLY A 115 7.99 42.39 27.00
CA GLY A 115 8.79 43.48 27.57
C GLY A 115 7.99 44.78 27.70
N ASP A 116 8.26 45.54 28.76
CA ASP A 116 7.78 46.90 28.96
C ASP A 116 8.89 47.95 28.85
N TYR A 117 8.50 49.22 28.65
CA TYR A 117 9.41 50.36 28.59
C TYR A 117 10.25 50.57 29.88
N GLY A 118 9.74 50.14 31.03
CA GLY A 118 10.44 50.20 32.32
C GLY A 118 11.55 49.18 32.48
N GLY A 119 11.74 48.27 31.50
CA GLY A 119 12.73 47.21 31.53
C GLY A 119 12.30 45.97 32.29
N VAL A 120 11.00 45.83 32.60
CA VAL A 120 10.43 44.60 33.15
C VAL A 120 9.89 43.74 32.01
N SER A 121 9.98 42.42 32.16
CA SER A 121 9.36 41.46 31.26
C SER A 121 8.37 40.58 32.03
N TYR A 122 7.20 40.38 31.44
CA TYR A 122 6.13 39.54 31.99
C TYR A 122 6.01 38.27 31.16
N GLY A 123 6.09 37.11 31.80
CA GLY A 123 5.89 35.81 31.16
C GLY A 123 4.45 35.33 31.30
N TYR A 124 3.94 34.68 30.27
CA TYR A 124 2.64 34.05 30.21
C TYR A 124 2.82 32.65 29.65
N GLU A 125 2.53 31.65 30.49
CA GLU A 125 2.48 30.24 30.11
C GLU A 125 1.28 30.01 29.20
N ASN A 126 1.51 29.41 28.03
CA ASN A 126 0.41 28.86 27.27
C ASN A 126 0.03 27.52 27.88
N VAL A 127 -1.18 27.43 28.42
CA VAL A 127 -1.68 26.24 29.14
C VAL A 127 -2.67 25.44 28.29
N CYS A 128 -2.79 25.80 27.01
CA CYS A 128 -3.60 25.05 26.07
C CYS A 128 -2.85 23.75 25.77
N PRO A 129 -3.42 22.57 26.07
CA PRO A 129 -2.69 21.33 25.86
C PRO A 129 -2.38 21.17 24.38
N CYS A 130 -1.10 21.32 23.99
CA CYS A 130 -0.61 20.71 22.77
C CYS A 130 -0.78 19.21 22.98
N THR A 131 -1.80 18.59 22.35
CA THR A 131 -1.79 17.14 22.25
C THR A 131 -0.51 16.79 21.50
N PRO A 132 0.40 15.98 22.08
CA PRO A 132 1.61 15.61 21.37
C PRO A 132 1.25 15.07 20.00
N PRO A 133 2.04 15.37 18.95
CA PRO A 133 1.73 14.90 17.60
C PRO A 133 1.58 13.38 17.64
N ASP A 134 0.46 12.90 17.11
CA ASP A 134 0.19 11.47 17.01
C ASP A 134 1.25 10.85 16.08
N THR A 135 1.99 9.89 16.64
CA THR A 135 3.04 9.15 15.94
C THR A 135 2.72 7.67 15.82
N THR A 136 1.52 7.27 16.23
CA THR A 136 1.09 5.88 16.31
C THR A 136 0.29 5.50 15.08
N PRO A 137 0.72 4.48 14.30
CA PRO A 137 -0.06 4.04 13.15
C PRO A 137 -1.38 3.36 13.56
N PRO A 138 -2.43 3.47 12.72
CA PRO A 138 -3.70 2.82 12.96
C PRO A 138 -3.57 1.29 13.00
N VAL A 139 -4.41 0.64 13.80
CA VAL A 139 -4.45 -0.83 13.93
C VAL A 139 -5.47 -1.42 12.95
N ILE A 140 -5.01 -2.25 12.02
CA ILE A 140 -5.85 -2.90 11.00
C ILE A 140 -6.47 -4.19 11.54
N THR A 141 -7.77 -4.38 11.28
CA THR A 141 -8.49 -5.64 11.52
C THR A 141 -9.13 -6.13 10.22
N ILE A 142 -8.77 -7.35 9.80
CA ILE A 142 -9.40 -8.07 8.67
C ILE A 142 -10.24 -9.20 9.26
N THR A 143 -11.57 -9.10 9.15
CA THR A 143 -12.49 -10.15 9.63
C THR A 143 -12.86 -11.12 8.53
N THR A 144 -12.87 -10.67 7.27
CA THR A 144 -13.08 -11.51 6.10
C THR A 144 -12.31 -10.88 4.93
N PRO A 145 -11.41 -11.61 4.25
CA PRO A 145 -11.18 -13.05 4.32
C PRO A 145 -10.24 -13.45 5.47
N VAL A 146 -10.27 -14.72 5.87
CA VAL A 146 -9.20 -15.33 6.68
C VAL A 146 -8.13 -15.93 5.75
N PRO A 147 -6.87 -16.08 6.21
CA PRO A 147 -5.83 -16.72 5.41
C PRO A 147 -6.25 -18.10 4.90
N TYR A 148 -6.09 -18.31 3.59
CA TYR A 148 -6.47 -19.50 2.84
C TYR A 148 -7.98 -19.84 2.89
N GLY A 149 -8.83 -18.85 3.18
CA GLY A 149 -10.28 -19.02 3.22
C GLY A 149 -10.88 -19.37 1.85
N LEU A 150 -11.91 -20.23 1.87
CA LEU A 150 -12.70 -20.60 0.70
C LEU A 150 -14.10 -20.01 0.83
N TYR A 151 -14.50 -19.22 -0.14
CA TYR A 151 -15.77 -18.50 -0.11
C TYR A 151 -16.55 -18.70 -1.40
N THR A 152 -17.88 -18.82 -1.30
CA THR A 152 -18.73 -18.83 -2.47
C THR A 152 -18.89 -17.43 -3.07
N VAL A 153 -19.13 -17.35 -4.37
CA VAL A 153 -19.47 -16.09 -5.06
C VAL A 153 -20.60 -15.35 -4.32
N GLY A 154 -20.46 -14.02 -4.19
CA GLY A 154 -21.36 -13.17 -3.40
C GLY A 154 -20.89 -12.89 -1.97
N MET A 155 -19.77 -13.47 -1.54
CA MET A 155 -19.09 -13.05 -0.30
C MET A 155 -18.66 -11.58 -0.37
N THR A 156 -18.54 -10.91 0.78
CA THR A 156 -18.05 -9.54 0.89
C THR A 156 -16.79 -9.47 1.74
N LEU A 157 -15.81 -8.68 1.32
CA LEU A 157 -14.63 -8.37 2.12
C LEU A 157 -15.07 -7.51 3.31
N ASN A 158 -14.46 -7.73 4.47
CA ASN A 158 -14.73 -6.96 5.68
C ASN A 158 -13.43 -6.69 6.43
N PHE A 159 -13.00 -5.45 6.36
CA PHE A 159 -11.82 -4.92 7.03
C PHE A 159 -12.09 -3.51 7.54
N SER A 160 -11.35 -3.12 8.56
CA SER A 160 -11.49 -1.84 9.28
C SER A 160 -10.16 -1.49 9.93
N ALA A 161 -10.03 -0.25 10.41
CA ALA A 161 -8.93 0.14 11.28
C ALA A 161 -9.45 0.94 12.47
N THR A 162 -8.68 0.99 13.54
CA THR A 162 -8.92 1.84 14.71
C THR A 162 -7.66 2.61 15.04
N ASP A 163 -7.84 3.83 15.52
CA ASP A 163 -6.77 4.66 16.06
C ASP A 163 -7.32 5.42 17.28
N ASP A 164 -6.54 5.48 18.36
CA ASP A 164 -6.96 6.01 19.65
C ASP A 164 -6.57 7.49 19.85
N GLU A 165 -5.71 8.05 18.99
CA GLU A 165 -5.15 9.41 19.11
C GLU A 165 -5.80 10.37 18.10
N SER A 166 -5.38 10.35 16.84
CA SER A 166 -5.93 11.24 15.80
C SER A 166 -7.17 10.68 15.10
N GLY A 167 -7.44 9.38 15.26
CA GLY A 167 -8.53 8.69 14.56
C GLY A 167 -8.17 8.34 13.12
N VAL A 168 -8.99 7.50 12.48
CA VAL A 168 -8.68 6.98 11.14
C VAL A 168 -9.16 7.92 10.03
N ASP A 169 -8.28 8.22 9.08
CA ASP A 169 -8.61 8.97 7.85
C ASP A 169 -9.07 8.01 6.74
N THR A 170 -8.21 7.07 6.35
CA THR A 170 -8.50 6.14 5.24
C THR A 170 -8.25 4.68 5.59
N VAL A 171 -9.04 3.80 4.97
CA VAL A 171 -8.84 2.34 4.98
C VAL A 171 -9.11 1.82 3.58
N VAL A 172 -8.09 1.31 2.91
CA VAL A 172 -8.19 0.85 1.52
C VAL A 172 -7.63 -0.56 1.40
N GLY A 173 -8.40 -1.45 0.79
CA GLY A 173 -7.94 -2.79 0.40
C GLY A 173 -7.35 -2.76 -1.01
N ASN A 174 -6.13 -3.26 -1.19
CA ASN A 174 -5.59 -3.58 -2.49
C ASN A 174 -5.81 -5.07 -2.78
N LEU A 175 -6.69 -5.37 -3.73
CA LEU A 175 -7.07 -6.71 -4.14
C LEU A 175 -6.35 -7.09 -5.42
N THR A 176 -5.43 -8.07 -5.34
CA THR A 176 -4.65 -8.57 -6.48
C THR A 176 -5.12 -9.96 -6.87
N ASN A 177 -5.39 -10.17 -8.16
CA ASN A 177 -5.70 -11.50 -8.68
C ASN A 177 -4.43 -12.22 -9.18
N THR A 178 -4.55 -13.52 -9.46
CA THR A 178 -3.46 -14.38 -10.01
C THR A 178 -2.97 -14.03 -11.42
N SER A 179 -3.52 -12.99 -12.05
CA SER A 179 -2.96 -12.40 -13.28
C SER A 179 -2.22 -11.09 -12.97
N GLU A 180 -1.95 -10.82 -11.69
CA GLU A 180 -1.25 -9.64 -11.16
C GLU A 180 -1.97 -8.32 -11.47
N VAL A 181 -3.28 -8.39 -11.73
CA VAL A 181 -4.11 -7.19 -11.83
C VAL A 181 -4.58 -6.83 -10.43
N SER A 182 -4.21 -5.63 -10.00
CA SER A 182 -4.55 -5.04 -8.71
C SER A 182 -5.62 -3.98 -8.85
N GLN A 183 -6.53 -3.91 -7.88
CA GLN A 183 -7.53 -2.87 -7.76
C GLN A 183 -7.71 -2.45 -6.31
N ASN A 184 -7.90 -1.16 -6.09
CA ASN A 184 -8.32 -0.66 -4.78
C ASN A 184 -9.82 -0.95 -4.58
N VAL A 185 -10.18 -1.38 -3.37
CA VAL A 185 -11.53 -1.75 -2.97
C VAL A 185 -11.79 -1.29 -1.54
N ASP A 186 -13.06 -1.00 -1.27
CA ASP A 186 -13.53 -0.69 0.07
C ASP A 186 -14.06 -1.93 0.79
N SER A 187 -14.23 -1.81 2.11
CA SER A 187 -14.94 -2.81 2.90
C SER A 187 -16.37 -2.97 2.37
N GLY A 188 -16.86 -4.21 2.33
CA GLY A 188 -18.12 -4.58 1.69
C GLY A 188 -18.01 -4.95 0.20
N PHE A 189 -16.84 -4.77 -0.44
CA PHE A 189 -16.65 -5.18 -1.83
C PHE A 189 -16.84 -6.70 -2.01
N ALA A 190 -17.56 -7.09 -3.08
CA ALA A 190 -17.81 -8.48 -3.43
C ALA A 190 -16.97 -8.90 -4.65
N PRO A 191 -15.92 -9.73 -4.49
CA PRO A 191 -15.11 -10.19 -5.61
C PRO A 191 -15.87 -11.16 -6.51
N ALA A 192 -15.53 -11.15 -7.80
CA ALA A 192 -15.95 -12.19 -8.73
C ALA A 192 -15.27 -13.54 -8.39
N VAL A 193 -15.68 -14.62 -9.07
CA VAL A 193 -15.00 -15.92 -8.96
C VAL A 193 -13.54 -15.79 -9.36
N GLY A 194 -12.64 -16.24 -8.50
CA GLY A 194 -11.21 -16.10 -8.70
C GLY A 194 -10.38 -16.41 -7.47
N VAL A 195 -9.08 -16.23 -7.62
CA VAL A 195 -8.07 -16.44 -6.59
C VAL A 195 -7.38 -15.11 -6.35
N TYR A 196 -7.29 -14.71 -5.08
CA TYR A 196 -6.94 -13.35 -4.71
C TYR A 196 -5.97 -13.28 -3.52
N THR A 197 -5.24 -12.18 -3.48
CA THR A 197 -4.51 -11.70 -2.30
C THR A 197 -5.06 -10.32 -1.95
N LEU A 198 -5.40 -10.10 -0.67
CA LEU A 198 -5.79 -8.81 -0.14
C LEU A 198 -4.68 -8.25 0.75
N VAL A 199 -4.29 -7.00 0.52
CA VAL A 199 -3.44 -6.21 1.44
C VAL A 199 -4.23 -4.97 1.82
N VAL A 200 -4.38 -4.68 3.10
CA VAL A 200 -5.09 -3.48 3.57
C VAL A 200 -4.07 -2.45 4.03
N THR A 201 -4.25 -1.21 3.60
CA THR A 201 -3.52 -0.05 4.07
C THR A 201 -4.48 0.87 4.81
N ALA A 202 -4.08 1.34 5.98
CA ALA A 202 -4.83 2.34 6.75
C ALA A 202 -3.92 3.51 7.11
N THR A 203 -4.48 4.72 7.03
CA THR A 203 -3.81 5.98 7.38
C THR A 203 -4.71 6.75 8.36
N ASP A 204 -4.12 7.31 9.40
CA ASP A 204 -4.81 8.15 10.39
C ASP A 204 -4.84 9.63 9.98
N ASN A 205 -5.50 10.48 10.78
CA ASN A 205 -5.58 11.92 10.50
C ASN A 205 -4.25 12.66 10.71
N ALA A 206 -3.28 12.05 11.41
CA ALA A 206 -1.90 12.53 11.55
C ALA A 206 -0.96 12.01 10.45
N SER A 207 -1.49 11.33 9.44
CA SER A 207 -0.76 10.72 8.32
C SER A 207 0.17 9.55 8.67
N ASN A 208 0.10 8.96 9.87
CA ASN A 208 0.77 7.69 10.13
C ASN A 208 0.04 6.56 9.39
N THR A 209 0.79 5.58 8.92
CA THR A 209 0.26 4.53 8.04
C THR A 209 0.66 3.14 8.52
N ASN A 210 -0.27 2.20 8.43
CA ASN A 210 -0.04 0.78 8.65
C ASN A 210 -0.45 -0.05 7.42
N VAL A 211 0.20 -1.19 7.22
CA VAL A 211 -0.07 -2.11 6.10
C VAL A 211 -0.17 -3.54 6.65
N SER A 212 -1.23 -4.24 6.30
CA SER A 212 -1.45 -5.62 6.75
C SER A 212 -0.51 -6.62 6.08
N ASP A 213 -0.32 -7.78 6.72
CA ASP A 213 0.17 -8.95 6.02
C ASP A 213 -0.79 -9.34 4.86
N PRO A 214 -0.29 -9.90 3.75
CA PRO A 214 -1.13 -10.33 2.65
C PRO A 214 -2.04 -11.51 3.04
N VAL A 215 -3.34 -11.39 2.76
CA VAL A 215 -4.32 -12.44 3.00
C VAL A 215 -4.71 -13.11 1.69
N PHE A 216 -4.28 -14.36 1.51
CA PHE A 216 -4.65 -15.18 0.36
C PHE A 216 -6.02 -15.84 0.57
N PHE A 217 -6.88 -15.86 -0.44
CA PHE A 217 -8.19 -16.53 -0.38
C PHE A 217 -8.75 -16.85 -1.77
N VAL A 218 -9.81 -17.67 -1.80
CA VAL A 218 -10.45 -18.13 -3.04
C VAL A 218 -11.95 -17.83 -3.00
N VAL A 219 -12.45 -17.25 -4.09
CA VAL A 219 -13.88 -17.11 -4.36
C VAL A 219 -14.27 -18.07 -5.46
N TYR A 220 -15.19 -18.99 -5.19
CA TYR A 220 -15.62 -20.02 -6.13
C TYR A 220 -17.12 -20.05 -6.35
N ASP A 221 -17.55 -20.56 -7.50
CA ASP A 221 -18.95 -20.89 -7.76
C ASP A 221 -19.11 -22.41 -7.79
N PRO A 222 -19.81 -23.03 -6.81
CA PRO A 222 -20.12 -24.46 -6.81
C PRO A 222 -20.89 -24.93 -8.05
N ASN A 223 -21.50 -24.00 -8.79
CA ASN A 223 -22.20 -24.27 -10.05
C ASN A 223 -21.36 -23.93 -11.28
N GLY A 224 -20.09 -23.53 -11.12
CA GLY A 224 -19.23 -22.96 -12.16
C GLY A 224 -18.85 -23.90 -13.30
N GLY A 225 -19.19 -25.19 -13.22
CA GLY A 225 -19.00 -26.17 -14.29
C GLY A 225 -17.85 -27.14 -14.04
N HIS A 226 -17.14 -27.49 -15.11
CA HIS A 226 -16.02 -28.41 -15.06
C HIS A 226 -14.93 -28.08 -16.09
N ALA A 227 -13.72 -28.51 -15.81
CA ALA A 227 -12.58 -28.42 -16.69
C ALA A 227 -11.92 -29.79 -16.83
N THR A 228 -11.51 -30.10 -18.06
CA THR A 228 -10.73 -31.30 -18.36
C THR A 228 -9.59 -30.91 -19.27
N GLY A 229 -8.48 -31.64 -19.19
CA GLY A 229 -7.40 -31.39 -20.11
C GLY A 229 -6.39 -32.50 -20.07
N GLY A 230 -5.66 -32.65 -21.16
CA GLY A 230 -4.57 -33.60 -21.24
C GLY A 230 -3.66 -33.25 -22.40
N GLY A 231 -2.37 -33.44 -22.20
CA GLY A 231 -1.39 -33.01 -23.17
C GLY A 231 0.03 -33.03 -22.67
N TRP A 232 0.88 -32.35 -23.40
CA TRP A 232 2.29 -32.19 -23.08
C TRP A 232 2.80 -30.82 -23.52
N PHE A 233 3.86 -30.36 -22.86
CA PHE A 233 4.54 -29.10 -23.13
C PHE A 233 6.00 -29.17 -22.72
N TYR A 234 6.80 -28.25 -23.22
CA TYR A 234 8.15 -27.98 -22.72
C TYR A 234 8.06 -26.78 -21.77
N PRO A 235 8.48 -26.90 -20.49
CA PRO A 235 8.45 -25.78 -19.56
C PRO A 235 9.22 -24.56 -20.10
N ASP A 236 8.76 -23.36 -19.74
CA ASP A 236 9.45 -22.11 -20.09
C ASP A 236 10.71 -21.87 -19.25
N GLU A 237 11.40 -20.76 -19.53
CA GLU A 237 12.63 -20.34 -18.83
C GLU A 237 12.44 -20.06 -17.33
N ASN A 238 11.20 -19.88 -16.88
CA ASN A 238 10.89 -19.68 -15.46
C ASN A 238 10.73 -21.01 -14.71
N SER A 239 10.80 -22.15 -15.38
CA SER A 239 10.70 -23.48 -14.77
C SER A 239 11.82 -23.76 -13.77
N THR A 240 11.51 -24.49 -12.70
CA THR A 240 12.53 -25.08 -11.81
C THR A 240 12.96 -26.47 -12.27
N LEU A 241 12.28 -27.04 -13.26
CA LEU A 241 12.58 -28.36 -13.82
C LEU A 241 13.63 -28.24 -14.94
N PRO A 242 14.54 -29.22 -15.09
CA PRO A 242 15.54 -29.23 -16.16
C PRO A 242 14.87 -29.36 -17.53
N ASP A 243 15.57 -29.05 -18.63
CA ASP A 243 15.05 -29.21 -19.99
C ASP A 243 14.47 -30.62 -20.22
N GLY A 244 13.21 -30.67 -20.67
CA GLY A 244 12.49 -31.93 -20.77
C GLY A 244 11.01 -31.75 -21.07
N LYS A 245 10.32 -32.86 -21.25
CA LYS A 245 8.91 -32.86 -21.65
C LYS A 245 8.00 -33.13 -20.45
N ALA A 246 7.15 -32.17 -20.12
CA ALA A 246 6.07 -32.33 -19.18
C ALA A 246 4.85 -32.96 -19.84
N ASN A 247 4.21 -33.93 -19.18
CA ASN A 247 2.93 -34.51 -19.60
C ASN A 247 1.94 -34.32 -18.46
N PHE A 248 0.71 -33.94 -18.80
CA PHE A 248 -0.33 -33.72 -17.82
C PHE A 248 -1.66 -34.32 -18.28
N GLY A 249 -2.51 -34.63 -17.31
CA GLY A 249 -3.90 -34.98 -17.52
C GLY A 249 -4.69 -34.64 -16.27
N PHE A 250 -5.82 -33.97 -16.44
CA PHE A 250 -6.66 -33.59 -15.32
C PHE A 250 -8.15 -33.64 -15.64
N THR A 251 -8.91 -33.80 -14.58
CA THR A 251 -10.34 -33.51 -14.50
C THR A 251 -10.56 -32.71 -13.23
N ALA A 252 -11.32 -31.63 -13.28
CA ALA A 252 -11.68 -30.85 -12.11
C ALA A 252 -13.12 -30.36 -12.29
N ARG A 253 -13.98 -30.61 -11.30
CA ARG A 253 -15.40 -30.23 -11.34
C ARG A 253 -15.95 -30.02 -9.95
N TYR A 254 -17.12 -29.41 -9.88
CA TYR A 254 -17.96 -29.50 -8.70
C TYR A 254 -18.86 -30.74 -8.74
N LYS A 255 -18.99 -31.41 -7.59
CA LYS A 255 -19.95 -32.47 -7.36
C LYS A 255 -20.50 -32.32 -5.93
N ASP A 256 -21.82 -32.25 -5.80
CA ASP A 256 -22.52 -32.14 -4.52
C ASP A 256 -22.00 -30.96 -3.65
N GLY A 257 -21.67 -29.83 -4.29
CA GLY A 257 -21.16 -28.62 -3.62
C GLY A 257 -19.67 -28.61 -3.28
N SER A 258 -18.95 -29.72 -3.53
CA SER A 258 -17.50 -29.83 -3.29
C SER A 258 -16.73 -29.95 -4.61
N SER A 259 -15.50 -29.42 -4.64
CA SER A 259 -14.57 -29.72 -5.73
C SER A 259 -14.17 -31.20 -5.70
N THR A 260 -13.99 -31.78 -6.87
CA THR A 260 -13.53 -33.16 -7.06
C THR A 260 -12.85 -33.29 -8.41
N GLY A 261 -12.00 -34.32 -8.55
CA GLY A 261 -11.26 -34.51 -9.78
C GLY A 261 -10.05 -35.39 -9.60
N LYS A 262 -9.16 -35.32 -10.60
CA LYS A 262 -7.86 -35.99 -10.62
C LYS A 262 -6.87 -35.13 -11.38
N LEU A 263 -5.63 -35.11 -10.92
CA LEU A 263 -4.47 -34.62 -11.64
C LEU A 263 -3.43 -35.75 -11.74
N ASN A 264 -2.83 -35.87 -12.92
CA ASN A 264 -1.66 -36.69 -13.19
C ASN A 264 -0.66 -35.80 -13.92
N PHE A 265 0.50 -35.55 -13.30
CA PHE A 265 1.60 -34.79 -13.91
C PHE A 265 2.86 -35.65 -13.91
N GLN A 266 3.49 -35.77 -15.07
CA GLN A 266 4.66 -36.61 -15.29
C GLN A 266 5.79 -35.80 -15.93
N TYR A 267 6.95 -35.84 -15.29
CA TYR A 267 8.19 -35.27 -15.77
C TYR A 267 9.32 -36.30 -15.65
N LYS A 268 9.61 -36.99 -16.75
CA LYS A 268 10.56 -38.13 -16.73
C LYS A 268 11.98 -37.70 -16.40
N ASP A 269 12.41 -36.55 -16.93
CA ASP A 269 13.78 -36.07 -16.81
C ASP A 269 14.16 -35.63 -15.38
N ALA A 270 13.16 -35.44 -14.51
CA ALA A 270 13.32 -35.22 -13.07
C ALA A 270 12.73 -36.35 -12.21
N GLY A 271 12.29 -37.45 -12.83
CA GLY A 271 11.67 -38.57 -12.11
C GLY A 271 10.39 -38.22 -11.36
N ILE A 272 9.61 -37.23 -11.81
CA ILE A 272 8.40 -36.78 -11.13
C ILE A 272 7.18 -37.49 -11.70
N HIS A 273 6.43 -38.20 -10.86
CA HIS A 273 5.06 -38.61 -11.15
C HIS A 273 4.13 -38.14 -10.03
N LEU A 274 3.63 -36.92 -10.15
CA LEU A 274 2.62 -36.38 -9.24
C LEU A 274 1.24 -36.96 -9.59
N LYS A 275 0.58 -37.54 -8.60
CA LYS A 275 -0.83 -37.96 -8.68
C LYS A 275 -1.60 -37.31 -7.54
N SER A 276 -2.71 -36.65 -7.87
CA SER A 276 -3.57 -36.06 -6.84
C SER A 276 -4.24 -37.11 -5.97
N THR A 277 -4.30 -36.85 -4.68
CA THR A 277 -5.16 -37.49 -3.69
C THR A 277 -6.46 -36.70 -3.49
N SER A 278 -6.44 -35.38 -3.66
CA SER A 278 -7.61 -34.50 -3.55
C SER A 278 -7.61 -33.38 -4.59
N ILE A 279 -8.76 -32.73 -4.75
CA ILE A 279 -8.90 -31.38 -5.33
C ILE A 279 -9.63 -30.55 -4.27
N ASP A 280 -8.91 -29.64 -3.63
CA ASP A 280 -9.34 -28.93 -2.43
C ASP A 280 -10.25 -27.75 -2.77
N TRP A 281 -9.98 -27.07 -3.88
CA TRP A 281 -10.85 -26.03 -4.44
C TRP A 281 -10.67 -25.90 -5.96
N LEU A 282 -11.66 -25.28 -6.61
CA LEU A 282 -11.69 -25.06 -8.06
C LEU A 282 -12.36 -23.73 -8.42
N THR A 283 -11.70 -22.83 -9.11
CA THR A 283 -12.36 -21.66 -9.72
C THR A 283 -12.46 -21.87 -11.21
N ILE A 284 -13.63 -21.65 -11.80
CA ILE A 284 -13.85 -21.73 -13.25
C ILE A 284 -14.37 -20.38 -13.73
N SER A 285 -13.77 -19.89 -14.81
CA SER A 285 -14.28 -18.81 -15.65
C SER A 285 -14.45 -19.31 -17.09
N ALA A 286 -14.88 -18.44 -18.01
CA ALA A 286 -15.14 -18.82 -19.40
C ALA A 286 -13.95 -19.51 -20.10
N VAL A 287 -12.71 -19.08 -19.79
CA VAL A 287 -11.48 -19.54 -20.46
C VAL A 287 -10.40 -20.00 -19.48
N SER A 288 -10.66 -20.00 -18.17
CA SER A 288 -9.65 -20.40 -17.19
C SER A 288 -10.22 -21.24 -16.06
N ALA A 289 -9.50 -22.31 -15.73
CA ALA A 289 -9.75 -23.12 -14.55
C ALA A 289 -8.50 -23.08 -13.68
N GLN A 290 -8.69 -22.73 -12.40
CA GLN A 290 -7.63 -22.84 -11.41
C GLN A 290 -8.08 -23.80 -10.32
N PHE A 291 -7.19 -24.67 -9.89
CA PHE A 291 -7.52 -25.59 -8.81
C PHE A 291 -6.27 -25.94 -8.03
N GLN A 292 -6.49 -26.23 -6.75
CA GLN A 292 -5.47 -26.75 -5.86
C GLN A 292 -5.88 -28.12 -5.36
N GLY A 293 -4.91 -28.93 -5.00
CA GLY A 293 -5.15 -30.20 -4.34
C GLY A 293 -3.89 -30.71 -3.67
N THR A 294 -4.03 -31.84 -2.99
CA THR A 294 -2.90 -32.59 -2.48
C THR A 294 -2.62 -33.80 -3.35
N GLY A 295 -1.38 -34.29 -3.32
CA GLY A 295 -0.96 -35.50 -4.03
C GLY A 295 0.36 -36.06 -3.54
N THR A 296 0.76 -37.17 -4.16
CA THR A 296 2.03 -37.86 -3.90
C THR A 296 2.91 -37.80 -5.14
N ILE A 297 4.22 -37.65 -4.97
CA ILE A 297 5.18 -37.84 -6.06
C ILE A 297 5.70 -39.27 -5.97
N ASN A 298 5.53 -40.05 -7.04
CA ASN A 298 5.91 -41.46 -7.11
C ASN A 298 5.27 -42.37 -6.05
N GLY A 299 4.17 -41.93 -5.44
CA GLY A 299 3.47 -42.66 -4.37
C GLY A 299 3.91 -42.27 -2.96
N ASP A 300 4.91 -41.39 -2.82
CA ASP A 300 5.46 -40.96 -1.54
C ASP A 300 5.23 -39.46 -1.28
N GLY A 301 5.27 -39.09 0.00
CA GLY A 301 5.16 -37.70 0.48
C GLY A 301 3.76 -37.11 0.39
N LEU A 302 3.62 -35.88 0.90
CA LEU A 302 2.41 -35.07 0.79
C LEU A 302 2.80 -33.74 0.16
N TYR A 303 2.35 -33.53 -1.07
CA TYR A 303 2.61 -32.33 -1.84
C TYR A 303 1.31 -31.59 -2.09
N THR A 304 1.31 -30.28 -1.87
CA THR A 304 0.24 -29.42 -2.39
C THR A 304 0.61 -28.98 -3.79
N PHE A 305 -0.35 -28.98 -4.71
CA PHE A 305 -0.16 -28.44 -6.05
C PHE A 305 -1.24 -27.42 -6.37
N ARG A 306 -0.90 -26.45 -7.21
CA ARG A 306 -1.83 -25.51 -7.80
C ARG A 306 -1.65 -25.52 -9.30
N VAL A 307 -2.78 -25.59 -10.02
CA VAL A 307 -2.81 -25.59 -11.48
C VAL A 307 -3.61 -24.38 -11.96
N LYS A 308 -3.11 -23.72 -13.01
CA LYS A 308 -3.87 -22.76 -13.82
C LYS A 308 -3.88 -23.27 -15.26
N ALA A 309 -5.06 -23.70 -15.69
CA ALA A 309 -5.34 -24.13 -17.05
C ALA A 309 -6.12 -23.02 -17.79
N LYS A 310 -5.76 -22.76 -19.05
CA LYS A 310 -6.49 -21.85 -19.93
C LYS A 310 -6.87 -22.55 -21.23
N ASP A 311 -8.15 -22.44 -21.57
CA ASP A 311 -8.73 -22.86 -22.85
C ASP A 311 -8.84 -21.60 -23.72
N ASN A 312 -7.88 -21.44 -24.64
CA ASN A 312 -7.78 -20.24 -25.47
C ASN A 312 -8.33 -20.47 -26.88
N GLY A 313 -8.99 -21.61 -27.12
CA GLY A 313 -9.59 -21.98 -28.40
C GLY A 313 -8.94 -23.18 -29.08
N GLU A 314 -9.51 -23.55 -30.22
CA GLU A 314 -9.20 -24.80 -30.93
C GLU A 314 -8.41 -24.59 -32.23
N PRO A 315 -7.44 -25.47 -32.55
CA PRO A 315 -6.99 -26.62 -31.75
C PRO A 315 -6.22 -26.18 -30.50
N GLY A 316 -6.43 -26.89 -29.38
CA GLY A 316 -5.75 -26.57 -28.12
C GLY A 316 -4.21 -26.60 -28.19
N ALA A 317 -3.63 -27.47 -29.02
CA ALA A 317 -2.18 -27.51 -29.25
C ALA A 317 -1.67 -26.20 -29.90
N GLY A 318 -0.73 -25.52 -29.23
CA GLY A 318 -0.22 -24.21 -29.63
C GLY A 318 -1.06 -23.03 -29.15
N THR A 319 -2.17 -23.29 -28.46
CA THR A 319 -3.17 -22.28 -28.09
C THR A 319 -3.43 -22.27 -26.57
N ASP A 320 -3.75 -23.43 -26.01
CA ASP A 320 -4.06 -23.60 -24.59
C ASP A 320 -2.82 -23.49 -23.72
N HIS A 321 -3.01 -23.09 -22.48
CA HIS A 321 -1.92 -22.88 -21.54
C HIS A 321 -2.11 -23.71 -20.27
N PHE A 322 -1.01 -24.31 -19.80
CA PHE A 322 -0.99 -25.07 -18.55
C PHE A 322 0.16 -24.58 -17.68
N ASP A 323 -0.16 -24.21 -16.45
CA ASP A 323 0.77 -23.82 -15.40
C ASP A 323 0.54 -24.73 -14.19
N ILE A 324 1.62 -25.26 -13.61
CA ILE A 324 1.60 -26.00 -12.36
C ILE A 324 2.71 -25.51 -11.43
N LYS A 325 2.34 -25.30 -10.17
CA LYS A 325 3.23 -25.11 -9.02
C LYS A 325 3.01 -26.25 -8.02
N ILE A 326 4.07 -26.72 -7.37
CA ILE A 326 4.06 -27.83 -6.42
C ILE A 326 4.91 -27.43 -5.21
N TRP A 327 4.38 -27.61 -4.00
CA TRP A 327 5.05 -27.38 -2.72
C TRP A 327 5.19 -28.70 -1.96
N ASN A 328 6.28 -28.82 -1.20
CA ASN A 328 6.45 -29.91 -0.24
C ASN A 328 5.78 -29.51 1.09
N GLY A 329 4.60 -30.06 1.37
CA GLY A 329 3.72 -29.54 2.41
C GLY A 329 2.75 -28.49 1.89
N THR A 330 2.59 -27.38 2.61
CA THR A 330 1.57 -26.36 2.37
C THR A 330 1.93 -25.40 1.23
N ASP A 331 0.92 -24.88 0.54
CA ASP A 331 1.09 -23.83 -0.46
C ASP A 331 1.33 -22.47 0.23
N THR A 332 2.52 -21.92 0.02
CA THR A 332 2.94 -20.62 0.55
C THR A 332 2.85 -19.49 -0.47
N GLU A 333 2.36 -19.76 -1.69
CA GLU A 333 2.46 -18.93 -2.90
C GLU A 333 3.91 -18.67 -3.37
N ALA A 334 4.79 -18.28 -2.45
CA ALA A 334 6.22 -18.13 -2.66
C ALA A 334 6.94 -19.49 -2.79
N ASP A 335 8.06 -19.48 -3.51
CA ASP A 335 9.08 -20.54 -3.57
C ASP A 335 8.54 -21.98 -3.73
N PRO A 336 7.78 -22.27 -4.80
CA PRO A 336 7.33 -23.64 -5.06
C PRO A 336 8.53 -24.58 -5.24
N TYR A 337 8.44 -25.77 -4.64
CA TYR A 337 9.42 -26.84 -4.77
C TYR A 337 9.64 -27.24 -6.23
N HIS A 338 8.56 -27.30 -7.01
CA HIS A 338 8.61 -27.39 -8.47
C HIS A 338 7.61 -26.44 -9.11
N LYS A 339 7.99 -25.79 -10.21
CA LYS A 339 7.07 -25.07 -11.10
C LYS A 339 7.41 -25.31 -12.56
N ALA A 340 6.36 -25.39 -13.38
CA ALA A 340 6.46 -25.52 -14.81
C ALA A 340 5.21 -24.94 -15.47
N LYS A 341 5.40 -24.12 -16.48
CA LYS A 341 4.30 -23.58 -17.29
C LYS A 341 4.72 -23.46 -18.74
N ASN A 342 3.77 -23.61 -19.65
CA ASN A 342 3.89 -23.12 -21.02
C ASN A 342 2.54 -23.28 -21.77
N THR A 343 2.50 -22.75 -22.98
CA THR A 343 1.51 -23.15 -23.99
C THR A 343 1.71 -24.63 -24.34
N ILE A 344 0.62 -25.38 -24.41
CA ILE A 344 0.69 -26.82 -24.64
C ILE A 344 1.13 -27.09 -26.08
N SER A 345 2.04 -28.04 -26.25
CA SER A 345 2.59 -28.39 -27.57
C SER A 345 1.82 -29.55 -28.23
N GLY A 346 1.03 -30.28 -27.45
CA GLY A 346 0.07 -31.26 -27.97
C GLY A 346 -0.94 -31.66 -26.91
N GLY A 347 -2.15 -32.02 -27.35
CA GLY A 347 -3.29 -32.28 -26.46
C GLY A 347 -4.36 -31.20 -26.57
N ASN A 348 -5.24 -31.13 -25.58
CA ASN A 348 -6.33 -30.15 -25.52
C ASN A 348 -6.73 -29.86 -24.06
N ILE A 349 -7.16 -28.64 -23.78
CA ILE A 349 -7.83 -28.24 -22.54
C ILE A 349 -9.24 -27.78 -22.91
N GLN A 350 -10.23 -28.21 -22.14
CA GLN A 350 -11.63 -27.88 -22.36
C GLN A 350 -12.23 -27.36 -21.06
N ILE A 351 -12.80 -26.17 -21.14
CA ILE A 351 -13.49 -25.53 -20.03
C ILE A 351 -14.95 -25.36 -20.38
N GLN A 352 -15.83 -25.96 -19.58
CA GLN A 352 -17.27 -25.85 -19.74
C GLN A 352 -17.85 -25.17 -18.51
N THR A 353 -18.32 -23.95 -18.69
CA THR A 353 -19.14 -23.27 -17.70
C THR A 353 -20.57 -23.76 -17.82
N ASN A 354 -21.28 -23.91 -16.71
CA ASN A 354 -22.70 -24.30 -16.74
C ASN A 354 -23.64 -23.15 -17.19
N TRP A 355 -23.12 -22.05 -17.75
CA TRP A 355 -23.89 -20.87 -18.17
C TRP A 355 -24.64 -21.07 -19.50
N GLY A 356 -25.21 -22.25 -19.70
CA GLY A 356 -26.02 -22.63 -20.88
C GLY A 356 -27.53 -22.51 -20.65
N GLY A 357 -28.00 -21.56 -19.82
CA GLY A 357 -29.41 -21.44 -19.43
C GLY A 357 -29.96 -20.01 -19.48
N ARG A 358 -30.49 -19.62 -20.65
CA ARG A 358 -31.48 -18.55 -20.93
C ARG A 358 -31.29 -17.16 -20.30
N VAL A 359 -30.92 -16.20 -21.15
CA VAL A 359 -31.57 -14.89 -21.16
C VAL A 359 -32.44 -14.86 -22.41
N GLU A 360 -33.76 -14.94 -22.25
CA GLU A 360 -34.73 -14.37 -23.21
C GLU A 360 -35.00 -12.93 -22.80
#